data_AF-X1KP81-F1
#
_entry.id   AF-X1KP81-F1
#
_cell.length_a   1.000
_cell.length_b   1.000
_cell.length_c   1.000
_cell.angle_alpha   90.00
_cell.angle_beta   90.00
_cell.angle_gamma   90.00
#
_symmetry.space_group_name_H-M   'P 1'
#
loop_
_entity.id
_entity.type
_entity.pdbx_description
1 polymer ?
#
loop_
_entity_poly.entity_id
_entity_poly.type
_entity_poly.pdbx_seq_one_letter_code
_entity_poly.pdbx_strand_id
1 'polypeptide(L)'
;GLGLTFLSIPNPEHHFYREVFANFYKIIERLTVVDILGKTKLTSEKKQIKKAMAGLGLDKTIVDEFDDIYKIRCRDAMHSWGTEAPVTFEEAGKCKVLCDYYLYKYLEREANKVVKE
;
A
#
# COMPACT_ATOMS: atom_id res chain seq x y z
N GLY A 1 17.04 4.79 -1.30
CA GLY A 1 17.90 3.66 -1.69
C GLY A 1 17.69 2.37 -0.92
N LEU A 2 17.11 2.37 0.28
CA LEU A 2 17.07 1.19 1.17
C LEU A 2 15.98 0.13 0.86
N GLY A 3 14.94 0.47 0.10
CA GLY A 3 13.85 -0.47 -0.20
C GLY A 3 14.13 -1.46 -1.33
N LEU A 4 15.08 -1.15 -2.22
CA LEU A 4 15.40 -2.00 -3.37
C LEU A 4 16.31 -3.19 -3.00
N THR A 5 17.14 -3.04 -1.96
CA THR A 5 18.12 -4.07 -1.58
C THR A 5 17.47 -5.31 -0.97
N PHE A 6 16.30 -5.16 -0.33
CA PHE A 6 15.59 -6.30 0.26
C PHE A 6 15.08 -7.28 -0.80
N LEU A 7 14.72 -6.81 -2.00
CA LEU A 7 14.14 -7.65 -3.05
C LEU A 7 15.12 -8.60 -3.73
N SER A 8 16.43 -8.45 -3.48
CA SER A 8 17.50 -9.20 -4.18
C SER A 8 18.07 -10.37 -3.37
N ILE A 9 17.52 -10.68 -2.19
CA ILE A 9 18.05 -11.73 -1.32
C ILE A 9 17.27 -13.03 -1.59
N PRO A 10 17.93 -14.11 -2.04
CA PRO A 10 17.27 -15.40 -2.22
C PRO A 10 16.96 -15.97 -0.84
N ASN A 11 15.68 -15.99 -0.47
CA ASN A 11 15.22 -16.49 0.81
C ASN A 11 13.93 -17.29 0.61
N PRO A 12 13.65 -18.29 1.48
CA PRO A 12 12.61 -19.31 1.25
C PRO A 12 11.27 -18.64 0.94
N GLU A 13 10.81 -18.86 -0.30
CA GLU A 13 10.11 -17.87 -1.13
C GLU A 13 8.70 -17.46 -0.67
N HIS A 14 8.12 -18.13 0.33
CA HIS A 14 6.74 -17.89 0.74
C HIS A 14 6.57 -16.82 1.83
N HIS A 15 7.53 -16.69 2.74
CA HIS A 15 7.43 -15.69 3.83
C HIS A 15 7.93 -14.33 3.39
N PHE A 16 8.93 -14.29 2.51
CA PHE A 16 9.56 -13.04 2.09
C PHE A 16 8.58 -12.10 1.35
N TYR A 17 7.92 -12.56 0.29
CA TYR A 17 7.00 -11.69 -0.47
C TYR A 17 5.79 -11.26 0.35
N ARG A 18 5.34 -12.10 1.28
CA ARG A 18 4.30 -11.76 2.25
C ARG A 18 4.75 -10.61 3.16
N GLU A 19 5.93 -10.69 3.74
CA GLU A 19 6.49 -9.61 4.58
C GLU A 19 6.66 -8.32 3.79
N VAL A 20 7.17 -8.42 2.56
CA VAL A 20 7.32 -7.28 1.64
C VAL A 20 5.96 -6.63 1.37
N PHE A 21 4.95 -7.42 0.98
CA PHE A 21 3.60 -6.93 0.76
C PHE A 21 3.04 -6.25 2.01
N ALA A 22 3.15 -6.90 3.17
CA ALA A 22 2.66 -6.36 4.44
C ALA A 22 3.33 -5.02 4.80
N ASN A 23 4.61 -4.87 4.50
CA ASN A 23 5.34 -3.62 4.74
C ASN A 23 4.83 -2.48 3.84
N PHE A 24 4.66 -2.72 2.53
CA PHE A 24 4.10 -1.70 1.63
C PHE A 24 2.67 -1.35 1.98
N TYR A 25 1.85 -2.34 2.33
CA TYR A 25 0.48 -2.11 2.76
C TYR A 25 0.41 -1.24 4.03
N LYS A 26 1.25 -1.53 5.03
CA LYS A 26 1.35 -0.72 6.26
C LYS A 26 1.76 0.73 5.97
N ILE A 27 2.58 0.96 4.96
CA ILE A 27 2.94 2.33 4.54
C ILE A 27 1.71 3.04 3.97
N ILE A 28 0.95 2.39 3.09
CA ILE A 28 -0.31 2.94 2.54
C ILE A 28 -1.30 3.28 3.68
N GLU A 29 -1.45 2.37 4.64
CA GLU A 29 -2.32 2.54 5.80
C GLU A 29 -1.86 3.72 6.65
N ARG A 30 -0.58 3.75 7.05
CA ARG A 30 -0.01 4.81 7.88
C ARG A 30 -0.12 6.17 7.21
N LEU A 31 0.23 6.27 5.93
CA LEU A 31 0.13 7.51 5.14
C LEU A 31 -1.31 8.02 5.14
N THR A 32 -2.28 7.11 4.98
CA THR A 32 -3.70 7.46 5.00
C THR A 32 -4.15 7.92 6.39
N VAL A 33 -3.84 7.16 7.43
CA VAL A 33 -4.29 7.39 8.81
C VAL A 33 -3.68 8.67 9.38
N VAL A 34 -2.35 8.74 9.36
CA VAL A 34 -1.58 9.76 10.07
C VAL A 34 -1.48 11.01 9.20
N ASP A 35 -0.95 10.87 8.00
CA ASP A 35 -0.50 12.03 7.21
C ASP A 35 -1.64 12.68 6.42
N ILE A 36 -2.63 11.91 5.96
CA ILE A 36 -3.76 12.44 5.17
C ILE A 36 -4.99 12.73 6.02
N LEU A 37 -5.37 11.82 6.92
CA LEU A 37 -6.61 11.95 7.70
C LEU A 37 -6.41 12.52 9.11
N GLY A 38 -5.19 12.53 9.65
CA GLY A 38 -4.91 12.99 11.02
C GLY A 38 -5.62 12.17 12.10
N LYS A 39 -5.80 10.86 11.87
CA LYS A 39 -6.50 9.93 12.77
C LYS A 39 -5.53 8.95 13.42
N THR A 40 -6.03 8.20 14.41
CA THR A 40 -5.28 7.12 15.06
C THR A 40 -5.54 5.74 14.44
N LYS A 41 -6.67 5.55 13.74
CA LYS A 41 -7.04 4.30 13.09
C LYS A 41 -8.05 4.49 11.95
N LEU A 42 -8.13 3.52 11.04
CA LEU A 42 -9.19 3.41 10.04
C LEU A 42 -10.40 2.65 10.61
N THR A 43 -11.60 3.14 10.32
CA THR A 43 -12.87 2.48 10.69
C THR A 43 -13.58 1.86 9.49
N SER A 44 -13.18 2.25 8.29
CA SER A 44 -13.62 1.66 7.02
C SER A 44 -12.44 1.70 6.06
N GLU A 45 -11.43 0.89 6.38
CA GLU A 45 -10.09 0.90 5.79
C GLU A 45 -10.11 1.08 4.27
N LYS A 46 -10.72 0.12 3.54
CA LYS A 46 -10.83 0.18 2.08
C LYS A 46 -11.39 1.50 1.58
N LYS A 47 -12.55 1.92 2.13
CA LYS A 47 -13.24 3.15 1.71
C LYS A 47 -12.43 4.41 2.01
N GLN A 48 -11.77 4.44 3.16
CA GLN A 48 -10.98 5.59 3.59
C GLN A 48 -9.70 5.74 2.78
N ILE A 49 -9.02 4.63 2.47
CA ILE A 49 -7.85 4.63 1.59
C ILE A 49 -8.23 5.06 0.18
N LYS A 50 -9.27 4.47 -0.43
CA LYS A 50 -9.75 4.88 -1.78
C LYS A 50 -10.13 6.35 -1.83
N LYS A 51 -10.81 6.86 -0.80
CA LYS A 51 -11.19 8.27 -0.71
C LYS A 51 -9.96 9.18 -0.60
N ALA A 52 -8.95 8.78 0.18
CA ALA A 52 -7.71 9.52 0.31
C ALA A 52 -6.90 9.54 -1.00
N MET A 53 -6.79 8.40 -1.69
CA MET A 53 -6.18 8.30 -3.02
C MET A 53 -6.88 9.22 -4.04
N ALA A 54 -8.21 9.16 -4.12
CA ALA A 54 -8.97 10.06 -4.99
C ALA A 54 -8.79 11.54 -4.60
N GLY A 55 -8.71 11.84 -3.30
CA GLY A 55 -8.46 13.20 -2.79
C GLY A 55 -7.05 13.74 -3.10
N LEU A 56 -6.09 12.87 -3.43
CA LEU A 56 -4.77 13.24 -3.95
C LEU A 56 -4.72 13.32 -5.49
N GLY A 57 -5.84 13.08 -6.17
CA GLY A 57 -5.90 13.10 -7.63
C GLY A 57 -5.29 11.87 -8.29
N LEU A 58 -5.24 10.72 -7.60
CA LEU A 58 -4.93 9.46 -8.28
C LEU A 58 -6.04 9.13 -9.27
N ASP A 59 -5.64 8.61 -10.43
CA ASP A 59 -6.56 8.21 -11.48
C ASP A 59 -7.53 7.12 -10.98
N LYS A 60 -8.78 7.17 -11.44
CA LYS A 60 -9.83 6.24 -11.02
C LYS A 60 -9.41 4.78 -11.26
N THR A 61 -8.71 4.52 -12.36
CA THR A 61 -8.24 3.18 -12.71
C THR A 61 -7.31 2.63 -11.64
N ILE A 62 -6.38 3.45 -11.14
CA ILE A 62 -5.45 3.10 -10.05
C ILE A 62 -6.18 2.95 -8.71
N VAL A 63 -7.16 3.82 -8.43
CA VAL A 63 -7.99 3.73 -7.23
C VAL A 63 -8.80 2.43 -7.22
N ASP A 64 -9.23 1.95 -8.38
CA ASP A 64 -9.94 0.68 -8.51
C ASP A 64 -9.00 -0.53 -8.45
N GLU A 65 -7.76 -0.44 -8.95
CA GLU A 65 -6.72 -1.47 -8.77
C GLU A 65 -6.37 -1.73 -7.29
N PHE A 66 -6.58 -0.75 -6.40
CA PHE A 66 -6.43 -0.97 -4.96
C PHE A 66 -7.36 -2.07 -4.44
N ASP A 67 -8.49 -2.34 -5.09
CA ASP A 67 -9.38 -3.43 -4.68
C ASP A 67 -8.70 -4.79 -4.72
N ASP A 68 -7.79 -5.02 -5.67
CA ASP A 68 -7.05 -6.27 -5.79
C ASP A 68 -5.96 -6.39 -4.72
N ILE A 69 -5.27 -5.28 -4.41
CA ILE A 69 -4.36 -5.20 -3.26
C ILE A 69 -5.10 -5.49 -1.95
N TYR A 70 -6.30 -4.91 -1.78
CA TYR A 70 -7.10 -5.11 -0.58
C TYR A 70 -7.57 -6.56 -0.43
N LYS A 71 -7.91 -7.25 -1.53
CA LYS A 71 -8.25 -8.69 -1.50
C LYS A 71 -7.08 -9.53 -0.97
N ILE A 72 -5.86 -9.25 -1.42
CA ILE A 72 -4.64 -9.93 -0.96
C ILE A 72 -4.42 -9.69 0.54
N ARG A 73 -4.63 -8.45 1.01
CA ARG A 73 -4.55 -8.11 2.44
C ARG A 73 -5.58 -8.87 3.28
N CYS A 74 -6.80 -9.01 2.80
CA CYS A 74 -7.87 -9.73 3.50
C CYS A 74 -7.60 -11.24 3.57
N ARG A 75 -7.11 -11.83 2.47
CA ARG A 75 -6.59 -13.21 2.42
C ARG A 75 -5.58 -13.44 3.55
N ASP A 76 -4.60 -12.55 3.64
CA ASP A 76 -3.55 -12.62 4.65
C ASP A 76 -4.03 -12.39 6.10
N ALA A 77 -5.11 -11.62 6.28
CA ALA A 77 -5.71 -11.32 7.59
C ALA A 77 -6.48 -12.50 8.19
N MET A 78 -7.05 -13.36 7.34
CA MET A 78 -8.10 -14.29 7.75
C MET A 78 -7.61 -15.50 8.55
N HIS A 79 -6.32 -15.63 8.83
CA HIS A 79 -5.79 -16.82 9.52
C HIS A 79 -6.33 -18.12 8.87
N SER A 80 -6.45 -18.14 7.54
CA SER A 80 -6.78 -19.35 6.76
C SER A 80 -5.50 -20.17 6.61
N TRP A 81 -5.00 -20.68 7.74
CA TRP A 81 -3.75 -21.43 7.83
C TRP A 81 -3.89 -22.73 7.01
N GLY A 82 -3.36 -22.73 5.78
CA GLY A 82 -3.08 -23.95 5.01
C GLY A 82 -3.82 -24.16 3.68
N THR A 83 -4.69 -23.23 3.23
CA THR A 83 -5.46 -23.41 1.98
C THR A 83 -5.36 -22.27 0.97
N GLU A 84 -4.86 -21.10 1.35
CA GLU A 84 -4.80 -19.94 0.45
C GLU A 84 -3.43 -19.77 -0.23
N ALA A 85 -3.46 -19.32 -1.49
CA ALA A 85 -2.27 -19.14 -2.31
C ALA A 85 -1.28 -18.13 -1.67
N PRO A 86 0.03 -18.43 -1.69
CA PRO A 86 1.05 -17.54 -1.16
C PRO A 86 1.07 -16.20 -1.92
N VAL A 87 1.53 -15.14 -1.25
CA VAL A 87 1.75 -13.85 -1.92
C VAL A 87 2.84 -14.02 -2.97
N THR A 88 2.55 -13.67 -4.21
CA THR A 88 3.51 -13.76 -5.31
C THR A 88 4.41 -12.53 -5.38
N PHE A 89 5.55 -12.65 -6.06
CA PHE A 89 6.41 -11.50 -6.36
C PHE A 89 5.65 -10.38 -7.09
N GLU A 90 4.78 -10.74 -8.03
CA GLU A 90 3.98 -9.77 -8.79
C GLU A 90 2.97 -9.03 -7.88
N GLU A 91 2.30 -9.76 -6.98
CA GLU A 91 1.38 -9.18 -6.00
C GLU A 91 2.10 -8.19 -5.06
N ALA A 92 3.26 -8.58 -4.54
CA ALA A 92 4.11 -7.71 -3.72
C ALA A 92 4.61 -6.48 -4.52
N GLY A 93 5.00 -6.69 -5.78
CA GLY A 93 5.44 -5.65 -6.70
C GLY A 93 4.33 -4.63 -7.02
N LYS A 94 3.10 -5.08 -7.26
CA LYS A 94 1.94 -4.18 -7.46
C LYS A 94 1.68 -3.33 -6.22
N CYS A 95 1.73 -3.92 -5.03
CA CYS A 95 1.57 -3.19 -3.77
C CYS A 95 2.66 -2.11 -3.59
N LYS A 96 3.91 -2.45 -3.92
CA LYS A 96 5.02 -1.48 -3.95
C LYS A 96 4.73 -0.31 -4.90
N VAL A 97 4.40 -0.60 -6.15
CA VAL A 97 4.19 0.45 -7.18
C VAL A 97 3.07 1.39 -6.76
N LEU A 98 1.95 0.85 -6.25
CA LEU A 98 0.86 1.65 -5.73
C LEU A 98 1.31 2.51 -4.54
N CYS A 99 2.07 1.93 -3.60
CA CYS A 99 2.62 2.64 -2.46
C CYS A 99 3.51 3.81 -2.88
N ASP A 100 4.45 3.58 -3.81
CA ASP A 100 5.37 4.60 -4.31
C ASP A 100 4.61 5.73 -5.01
N TYR A 101 3.61 5.39 -5.84
CA TYR A 101 2.80 6.40 -6.53
C TYR A 101 1.93 7.21 -5.59
N TYR A 102 1.33 6.56 -4.59
CA TYR A 102 0.52 7.22 -3.58
C TYR A 102 1.36 8.17 -2.72
N LEU A 103 2.58 7.75 -2.33
CA LEU A 103 3.54 8.59 -1.63
C LEU A 103 3.98 9.78 -2.50
N TYR A 104 4.29 9.55 -3.78
CA TYR A 104 4.65 10.61 -4.72
C TYR A 104 3.55 11.67 -4.81
N LYS A 105 2.29 11.26 -4.98
CA LYS A 105 1.15 12.18 -5.05
C LYS A 105 0.93 12.96 -3.76
N TYR A 106 1.18 12.33 -2.62
CA TYR A 106 1.15 13.03 -1.33
C TYR A 106 2.25 14.10 -1.25
N LEU A 107 3.49 13.75 -1.57
CA LEU A 107 4.62 14.67 -1.53
C LEU A 107 4.48 15.81 -2.54
N GLU A 108 3.97 15.53 -3.75
CA GLU A 108 3.63 16.55 -4.75
C GLU A 108 2.61 17.55 -4.19
N ARG A 109 1.57 17.08 -3.50
CA ARG A 109 0.59 17.95 -2.85
C ARG A 109 1.23 18.81 -1.75
N GLU A 110 2.03 18.23 -0.88
CA GLU A 110 2.66 18.98 0.22
C GLU A 110 3.70 19.98 -0.29
N ALA A 111 4.52 19.62 -1.29
CA ALA A 111 5.46 20.54 -1.91
C ALA A 111 4.75 21.74 -2.55
N ASN A 112 3.61 21.50 -3.22
CA ASN A 112 2.79 22.56 -3.81
C ASN A 112 2.17 23.52 -2.79
N LYS A 113 2.02 23.11 -1.52
CA LYS A 113 1.60 24.04 -0.46
C LYS A 113 2.74 24.96 -0.08
N VAL A 114 3.94 24.40 0.13
CA VAL A 114 5.14 25.15 0.53
C VAL A 114 5.56 26.17 -0.54
N VAL A 115 5.49 25.82 -1.82
CA VAL A 115 5.90 26.71 -2.92
C VAL A 115 4.90 27.84 -3.20
N LYS A 116 3.66 27.72 -2.72
CA LYS A 116 2.60 28.72 -2.91
C LYS A 116 2.44 29.67 -1.71
N GLU A 117 3.19 29.45 -0.63
CA GLU A 117 3.37 30.37 0.50
C GLU A 117 4.54 31.32 0.23
#